data_AF-D2E7Z1-F1
#
_entry.id   AF-D2E7Z1-F1
#
_cell.length_a   1.000
_cell.length_b   1.000
_cell.length_c   1.000
_cell.angle_alpha   90.00
_cell.angle_beta   90.00
_cell.angle_gamma   90.00
#
_symmetry.space_group_name_H-M   'P 1'
#
loop_
_entity.id
_entity.type
_entity.pdbx_description
1 polymer ?
#
loop_
_entity_poly.entity_id
_entity_poly.type
_entity_poly.pdbx_seq_one_letter_code
_entity_poly.pdbx_strand_id
1 'polypeptide(L)'
;DFYLLNLPDQYKSSFDFIDGYEKPVKGRKINWMKAGILESDRVLTVSPYYAQELISGVDEGVELDNILRETCVTGIVNGVDTQEWDPATDKYIDCNYDITTVSDAKPLLKEALQASVGLPVDRNVPVIGFIGRLEEQKGSDILVAAISKFIGMNVQIIILGTGKKKFEQQIKELEVLYPDKARGVAKFNVPLAHKITAAADFMLIPSRFEPCGLIQLHAMRYGTIPICASTGGLVDTVKEGYTGFHMGSFNVECDTIDPKDVLKIVKAVGRAVAAYGTDALDEMIQNCMSQDHSWKGPAKEWEAVLLSLGVSGSEPGIEGDEIGPLS
;
A
#
# COMPACT_ATOMS: atom_id res chain seq x y z
N ASP A 1 -17.18 -24.31 -21.35
CA ASP A 1 -16.08 -25.03 -20.67
C ASP A 1 -16.35 -25.48 -19.23
N PHE A 2 -17.57 -25.30 -18.67
CA PHE A 2 -17.86 -25.73 -17.28
C PHE A 2 -17.61 -27.23 -17.03
N TYR A 3 -17.87 -28.07 -18.04
CA TYR A 3 -17.64 -29.51 -17.96
C TYR A 3 -16.17 -29.90 -17.67
N LEU A 4 -15.20 -29.00 -17.92
CA LEU A 4 -13.78 -29.22 -17.61
C LEU A 4 -13.47 -29.09 -16.12
N LEU A 5 -14.35 -28.48 -15.32
CA LEU A 5 -14.15 -28.27 -13.88
C LEU A 5 -14.45 -29.52 -13.04
N ASN A 6 -15.11 -30.52 -13.63
CA ASN A 6 -15.55 -31.74 -12.93
C ASN A 6 -16.36 -31.45 -11.64
N LEU A 7 -17.17 -30.38 -11.66
CA LEU A 7 -18.06 -29.99 -10.56
C LEU A 7 -19.51 -30.44 -10.85
N PRO A 8 -20.31 -30.73 -9.80
CA PRO A 8 -21.73 -30.98 -9.95
C PRO A 8 -22.48 -29.86 -10.69
N ASP A 9 -23.44 -30.22 -11.53
CA ASP A 9 -24.23 -29.27 -12.34
C ASP A 9 -24.98 -28.22 -11.51
N GLN A 10 -25.22 -28.49 -10.21
CA GLN A 10 -25.87 -27.53 -9.30
C GLN A 10 -25.07 -26.21 -9.15
N TYR A 11 -23.75 -26.23 -9.31
CA TYR A 11 -22.90 -25.04 -9.21
C TYR A 11 -22.83 -24.23 -10.50
N LYS A 12 -23.35 -24.77 -11.61
CA LYS A 12 -23.17 -24.20 -12.95
C LYS A 12 -23.69 -22.76 -13.07
N SER A 13 -24.79 -22.43 -12.40
CA SER A 13 -25.36 -21.07 -12.38
C SER A 13 -24.44 -20.06 -11.70
N SER A 14 -23.67 -20.49 -10.71
CA SER A 14 -22.81 -19.60 -9.93
C SER A 14 -21.59 -19.15 -10.73
N PHE A 15 -21.13 -19.99 -11.66
CA PHE A 15 -20.08 -19.62 -12.62
C PHE A 15 -20.58 -18.76 -13.78
N ASP A 16 -21.88 -18.77 -14.07
CA ASP A 16 -22.43 -18.06 -15.23
C ASP A 16 -22.36 -16.55 -15.01
N PHE A 17 -21.73 -15.84 -15.96
CA PHE A 17 -21.48 -14.41 -15.86
C PHE A 17 -21.56 -13.78 -17.24
N ILE A 18 -22.20 -12.60 -17.34
CA ILE A 18 -22.18 -11.79 -18.56
C ILE A 18 -21.26 -10.62 -18.30
N ASP A 19 -20.11 -10.61 -18.97
CA ASP A 19 -19.16 -9.51 -18.88
C ASP A 19 -19.61 -8.36 -19.78
N GLY A 20 -19.87 -7.21 -19.16
CA GLY A 20 -20.29 -5.98 -19.82
C GLY A 20 -19.15 -5.22 -20.51
N TYR A 21 -17.89 -5.51 -20.14
CA TYR A 21 -16.72 -4.81 -20.63
C TYR A 21 -16.29 -5.28 -22.03
N GLU A 22 -15.81 -4.32 -22.82
CA GLU A 22 -15.32 -4.59 -24.17
C GLU A 22 -13.98 -5.34 -24.20
N LYS A 23 -13.29 -5.49 -23.06
CA LYS A 23 -11.94 -6.08 -22.97
C LYS A 23 -11.93 -7.27 -21.99
N PRO A 24 -11.40 -8.46 -22.35
CA PRO A 24 -10.89 -8.85 -23.67
C PRO A 24 -11.98 -9.24 -24.69
N VAL A 25 -13.20 -9.59 -24.24
CA VAL A 25 -14.36 -9.94 -25.09
C VAL A 25 -15.65 -9.68 -24.30
N LYS A 26 -16.65 -9.03 -24.90
CA LYS A 26 -18.00 -8.88 -24.33
C LYS A 26 -18.79 -10.18 -24.45
N GLY A 27 -19.51 -10.57 -23.40
CA GLY A 27 -20.47 -11.69 -23.46
C GLY A 27 -20.35 -12.70 -22.34
N ARG A 28 -20.94 -13.88 -22.56
CA ARG A 28 -21.06 -14.94 -21.55
C ARG A 28 -19.70 -15.59 -21.25
N LYS A 29 -19.32 -15.59 -19.97
CA LYS A 29 -18.07 -16.14 -19.44
C LYS A 29 -18.34 -17.03 -18.24
N ILE A 30 -17.30 -17.80 -17.89
CA ILE A 30 -17.21 -18.52 -16.63
C ILE A 30 -16.41 -17.64 -15.67
N ASN A 31 -17.04 -17.16 -14.60
CA ASN A 31 -16.38 -16.34 -13.58
C ASN A 31 -16.15 -17.16 -12.29
N TRP A 32 -14.89 -17.51 -12.05
CA TRP A 32 -14.49 -18.37 -10.93
C TRP A 32 -14.58 -17.63 -9.60
N MET A 33 -14.25 -16.34 -9.58
CA MET A 33 -14.35 -15.50 -8.38
C MET A 33 -15.80 -15.35 -7.96
N LYS A 34 -16.71 -15.08 -8.91
CA LYS A 34 -18.16 -15.04 -8.65
C LYS A 34 -18.66 -16.35 -8.04
N ALA A 35 -18.28 -17.49 -8.62
CA ALA A 35 -18.67 -18.79 -8.08
C ALA A 35 -18.12 -19.01 -6.66
N GLY A 36 -16.85 -18.68 -6.41
CA GLY A 36 -16.26 -18.76 -5.08
C GLY A 36 -17.00 -17.90 -4.06
N ILE A 37 -17.37 -16.67 -4.42
CA ILE A 37 -18.14 -15.76 -3.55
C ILE A 37 -19.52 -16.34 -3.23
N LEU A 38 -20.24 -16.83 -4.24
CA LEU A 38 -21.61 -17.36 -4.06
C LEU A 38 -21.67 -18.67 -3.29
N GLU A 39 -20.66 -19.53 -3.45
CA GLU A 39 -20.66 -20.90 -2.93
C GLU A 39 -19.89 -21.06 -1.61
N SER A 40 -19.28 -19.97 -1.09
CA SER A 40 -18.57 -20.00 0.19
C SER A 40 -19.49 -19.71 1.36
N ASP A 41 -19.28 -20.38 2.50
CA ASP A 41 -20.00 -20.09 3.76
C ASP A 41 -19.67 -18.68 4.32
N ARG A 42 -18.50 -18.14 3.98
CA ARG A 42 -18.10 -16.78 4.32
C ARG A 42 -17.17 -16.19 3.27
N VAL A 43 -17.35 -14.90 2.98
CA VAL A 43 -16.51 -14.13 2.06
C VAL A 43 -15.71 -13.11 2.86
N LEU A 44 -14.40 -13.10 2.65
CA LEU A 44 -13.46 -12.26 3.38
C LEU A 44 -12.62 -11.43 2.40
N THR A 45 -12.24 -10.24 2.83
CA THR A 45 -11.26 -9.38 2.16
C THR A 45 -10.30 -8.77 3.18
N VAL A 46 -9.27 -8.09 2.70
CA VAL A 46 -8.08 -7.73 3.49
C VAL A 46 -8.15 -6.33 4.13
N SER A 47 -9.32 -5.68 4.16
CA SER A 47 -9.56 -4.51 5.01
C SER A 47 -11.06 -4.21 5.18
N PRO A 48 -11.50 -3.71 6.34
CA PRO A 48 -12.89 -3.29 6.57
C PRO A 48 -13.37 -2.20 5.61
N TYR A 49 -12.58 -1.17 5.36
CA TYR A 49 -12.96 -0.10 4.43
C TYR A 49 -13.01 -0.59 2.99
N TYR A 50 -12.09 -1.47 2.57
CA TYR A 50 -12.14 -2.09 1.26
C TYR A 50 -13.37 -2.99 1.08
N ALA A 51 -13.80 -3.69 2.13
CA ALA A 51 -15.07 -4.42 2.11
C ALA A 51 -16.27 -3.49 1.84
N GLN A 52 -16.26 -2.28 2.40
CA GLN A 52 -17.28 -1.26 2.15
C GLN A 52 -17.19 -0.70 0.73
N GLU A 53 -15.98 -0.42 0.22
CA GLU A 53 -15.77 0.02 -1.16
C GLU A 53 -16.33 -1.01 -2.16
N LEU A 54 -16.00 -2.29 -1.99
CA LEU A 54 -16.44 -3.39 -2.85
C LEU A 54 -17.97 -3.49 -3.00
N ILE A 55 -18.73 -3.16 -1.95
CA ILE A 55 -20.19 -3.21 -1.98
C ILE A 55 -20.84 -1.86 -2.34
N SER A 56 -20.04 -0.79 -2.48
CA SER A 56 -20.54 0.58 -2.66
C SER A 56 -21.02 0.87 -4.09
N GLY A 57 -20.47 0.18 -5.10
CA GLY A 57 -20.91 0.30 -6.49
C GLY A 57 -19.95 -0.32 -7.50
N VAL A 58 -20.32 -0.23 -8.78
CA VAL A 58 -19.64 -0.90 -9.92
C VAL A 58 -18.19 -0.45 -10.09
N ASP A 59 -17.89 0.83 -9.80
CA ASP A 59 -16.55 1.40 -9.96
C ASP A 59 -15.50 0.73 -9.06
N GLU A 60 -15.91 0.22 -7.90
CA GLU A 60 -15.04 -0.43 -6.90
C GLU A 60 -15.23 -1.95 -6.84
N GLY A 61 -16.47 -2.44 -7.01
CA GLY A 61 -16.80 -3.87 -6.96
C GLY A 61 -16.71 -4.61 -8.30
N VAL A 62 -16.41 -3.90 -9.39
CA VAL A 62 -16.15 -4.44 -10.75
C VAL A 62 -17.19 -5.51 -11.16
N GLU A 63 -18.47 -5.11 -11.21
CA GLU A 63 -19.65 -5.94 -11.57
C GLU A 63 -20.01 -7.06 -10.57
N LEU A 64 -19.27 -7.23 -9.48
CA LEU A 64 -19.58 -8.19 -8.40
C LEU A 64 -20.15 -7.50 -7.14
N ASP A 65 -20.32 -6.18 -7.16
CA ASP A 65 -20.80 -5.37 -6.04
C ASP A 65 -22.14 -5.88 -5.47
N ASN A 66 -23.10 -6.19 -6.34
CA ASN A 66 -24.40 -6.72 -5.93
C ASN A 66 -24.28 -8.09 -5.25
N ILE A 67 -23.40 -8.95 -5.77
CA ILE A 67 -23.17 -10.30 -5.26
C ILE A 67 -22.43 -10.24 -3.91
N LEU A 68 -21.46 -9.34 -3.78
CA LEU A 68 -20.72 -9.10 -2.54
C LEU A 68 -21.64 -8.53 -1.44
N ARG A 69 -22.63 -7.72 -1.83
CA ARG A 69 -23.63 -7.18 -0.89
C ARG A 69 -24.53 -8.28 -0.32
N GLU A 70 -24.88 -9.29 -1.12
CA GLU A 70 -25.68 -10.44 -0.67
C GLU A 70 -24.91 -11.37 0.28
N THR A 71 -23.59 -11.45 0.15
CA THR A 71 -22.74 -12.40 0.90
C THR A 71 -22.16 -11.84 2.20
N CYS A 72 -22.46 -10.58 2.55
CA CYS A 72 -21.96 -9.91 3.77
C CYS A 72 -20.42 -10.00 3.92
N VAL A 73 -19.69 -9.58 2.88
CA VAL A 73 -18.22 -9.59 2.89
C VAL A 73 -17.65 -8.92 4.14
N THR A 74 -16.72 -9.61 4.81
CA THR A 74 -16.06 -9.10 6.02
C THR A 74 -14.62 -8.73 5.68
N GLY A 75 -14.17 -7.57 6.16
CA GLY A 75 -12.79 -7.12 5.97
C GLY A 75 -11.96 -7.29 7.23
N ILE A 76 -10.74 -7.81 7.10
CA ILE A 76 -9.76 -7.95 8.18
C ILE A 76 -8.43 -7.39 7.69
N VAL A 77 -7.86 -6.41 8.40
CA VAL A 77 -6.59 -5.77 8.02
C VAL A 77 -5.44 -6.78 8.14
N ASN A 78 -4.48 -6.74 7.23
CA ASN A 78 -3.29 -7.60 7.31
C ASN A 78 -2.30 -7.14 8.40
N GLY A 79 -1.55 -8.10 8.94
CA GLY A 79 -0.30 -7.83 9.65
C GLY A 79 0.90 -7.75 8.70
N VAL A 80 2.08 -7.42 9.25
CA VAL A 80 3.37 -7.49 8.55
C VAL A 80 4.32 -8.44 9.25
N ASP A 81 5.25 -9.02 8.49
CA ASP A 81 6.34 -9.82 9.07
C ASP A 81 7.25 -8.91 9.89
N THR A 82 7.13 -9.02 11.20
CA THR A 82 7.87 -8.16 12.14
C THR A 82 9.31 -8.60 12.35
N GLN A 83 9.74 -9.75 11.81
CA GLN A 83 11.14 -10.20 11.83
C GLN A 83 11.90 -9.71 10.60
N GLU A 84 11.26 -9.72 9.43
CA GLU A 84 11.85 -9.19 8.20
C GLU A 84 11.97 -7.66 8.25
N TRP A 85 10.94 -6.99 8.75
CA TRP A 85 10.83 -5.53 8.76
C TRP A 85 10.95 -4.97 10.17
N ASP A 86 12.14 -4.99 10.77
CA ASP A 86 12.37 -4.41 12.11
C ASP A 86 13.55 -3.43 12.10
N PRO A 87 13.36 -2.12 12.32
CA PRO A 87 14.47 -1.17 12.34
C PRO A 87 15.53 -1.50 13.40
N ALA A 88 15.20 -2.26 14.46
CA ALA A 88 16.14 -2.65 15.50
C ALA A 88 17.07 -3.80 15.09
N THR A 89 16.69 -4.62 14.10
CA THR A 89 17.47 -5.79 13.65
C THR A 89 17.67 -5.89 12.14
N ASP A 90 17.16 -4.93 11.36
CA ASP A 90 17.25 -4.91 9.91
C ASP A 90 18.72 -4.88 9.45
N LYS A 91 19.11 -5.95 8.75
CA LYS A 91 20.48 -6.16 8.24
C LYS A 91 20.84 -5.28 7.05
N TYR A 92 19.86 -4.61 6.43
CA TYR A 92 20.08 -3.80 5.23
C TYR A 92 20.35 -2.34 5.55
N ILE A 93 20.13 -1.89 6.78
CA ILE A 93 20.35 -0.49 7.18
C ILE A 93 21.66 -0.35 7.95
N ASP A 94 22.33 0.78 7.74
CA ASP A 94 23.70 0.97 8.24
C ASP A 94 23.72 1.32 9.75
N CYS A 95 22.57 1.68 10.32
CA CYS A 95 22.36 1.98 11.73
C CYS A 95 20.96 1.50 12.15
N ASN A 96 20.91 0.54 13.07
CA ASN A 96 19.66 0.07 13.66
C ASN A 96 19.16 1.04 14.73
N TYR A 97 17.84 1.08 14.92
CA TYR A 97 17.19 1.96 15.87
C TYR A 97 15.84 1.42 16.34
N ASP A 98 15.35 2.02 17.40
CA ASP A 98 14.02 1.80 17.94
C ASP A 98 13.29 3.15 18.10
N ILE A 99 12.09 3.10 18.68
CA ILE A 99 11.26 4.29 18.93
C ILE A 99 11.96 5.36 19.78
N THR A 100 12.94 5.00 20.61
CA THR A 100 13.66 5.92 21.50
C THR A 100 14.89 6.56 20.84
N THR A 101 15.43 5.93 19.79
CA THR A 101 16.67 6.33 19.09
C THR A 101 16.43 6.77 17.65
N VAL A 102 15.19 6.72 17.16
CA VAL A 102 14.78 7.09 15.79
C VAL A 102 15.22 8.49 15.38
N SER A 103 15.17 9.47 16.28
CA SER A 103 15.55 10.86 16.02
C SER A 103 17.05 11.03 15.71
N ASP A 104 17.89 10.16 16.27
CA ASP A 104 19.34 10.19 16.06
C ASP A 104 19.75 9.37 14.84
N ALA A 105 19.08 8.22 14.62
CA ALA A 105 19.44 7.28 13.57
C ALA A 105 18.93 7.68 12.18
N LYS A 106 17.66 8.09 12.04
CA LYS A 106 17.08 8.42 10.71
C LYS A 106 17.85 9.50 9.96
N PRO A 107 18.34 10.60 10.58
CA PRO A 107 19.16 11.60 9.88
C PRO A 107 20.44 11.01 9.28
N LEU A 108 21.13 10.10 9.99
CA LEU A 108 22.34 9.45 9.48
C LEU A 108 22.03 8.51 8.31
N LEU A 109 20.95 7.73 8.44
CA LEU A 109 20.47 6.85 7.37
C LEU A 109 20.06 7.64 6.13
N LYS A 110 19.46 8.83 6.30
CA LYS A 110 19.07 9.74 5.22
C LYS A 110 20.29 10.24 4.46
N GLU A 111 21.31 10.71 5.16
CA GLU A 111 22.56 11.17 4.52
C GLU A 111 23.22 10.03 3.74
N ALA A 112 23.25 8.82 4.30
CA ALA A 112 23.76 7.63 3.62
C ALA A 112 22.93 7.27 2.37
N LEU A 113 21.60 7.32 2.46
CA LEU A 113 20.71 7.10 1.33
C LEU A 113 20.93 8.12 0.22
N GLN A 114 20.94 9.42 0.56
CA GLN A 114 21.21 10.52 -0.37
C GLN A 114 22.52 10.29 -1.13
N ALA A 115 23.60 10.00 -0.40
CA ALA A 115 24.90 9.71 -0.99
C ALA A 115 24.85 8.48 -1.92
N SER A 116 24.18 7.40 -1.49
CA SER A 116 24.12 6.13 -2.25
C SER A 116 23.38 6.26 -3.58
N VAL A 117 22.40 7.16 -3.67
CA VAL A 117 21.65 7.43 -4.91
C VAL A 117 22.18 8.67 -5.64
N GLY A 118 23.26 9.29 -5.15
CA GLY A 118 23.92 10.43 -5.75
C GLY A 118 23.15 11.74 -5.67
N LEU A 119 22.25 11.91 -4.69
CA LEU A 119 21.61 13.20 -4.39
C LEU A 119 22.51 14.06 -3.49
N PRO A 120 22.31 15.40 -3.47
CA PRO A 120 22.93 16.26 -2.48
C PRO A 120 22.64 15.77 -1.06
N VAL A 121 23.70 15.62 -0.27
CA VAL A 121 23.61 15.17 1.12
C VAL A 121 23.26 16.36 2.01
N ASP A 122 22.04 16.38 2.52
CA ASP A 122 21.54 17.39 3.45
C ASP A 122 20.41 16.80 4.29
N ARG A 123 20.66 16.63 5.59
CA ARG A 123 19.68 16.13 6.56
C ARG A 123 18.47 17.04 6.74
N ASN A 124 18.58 18.32 6.38
CA ASN A 124 17.52 19.31 6.55
C ASN A 124 16.56 19.35 5.35
N VAL A 125 16.85 18.62 4.28
CA VAL A 125 15.94 18.48 3.14
C VAL A 125 15.09 17.21 3.33
N PRO A 126 13.75 17.31 3.35
CA PRO A 126 12.90 16.13 3.45
C PRO A 126 13.07 15.22 2.23
N VAL A 127 13.13 13.91 2.48
CA VAL A 127 13.19 12.87 1.45
C VAL A 127 11.86 12.12 1.40
N ILE A 128 11.26 12.10 0.21
CA ILE A 128 10.06 11.32 -0.10
C ILE A 128 10.49 10.02 -0.80
N GLY A 129 10.11 8.88 -0.24
CA GLY A 129 10.22 7.58 -0.88
C GLY A 129 8.95 7.20 -1.63
N PHE A 130 9.09 6.49 -2.75
CA PHE A 130 8.04 5.67 -3.35
C PHE A 130 8.63 4.28 -3.62
N ILE A 131 7.92 3.24 -3.20
CA ILE A 131 8.30 1.84 -3.45
C ILE A 131 7.07 1.09 -3.97
N GLY A 132 7.15 0.52 -5.17
CA GLY A 132 6.04 -0.29 -5.68
C GLY A 132 6.13 -0.68 -7.15
N ARG A 133 5.14 -1.45 -7.59
CA ARG A 133 4.96 -1.76 -9.01
C ARG A 133 4.63 -0.48 -9.77
N LEU A 134 5.29 -0.29 -10.91
CA LEU A 134 5.05 0.86 -11.78
C LEU A 134 3.86 0.57 -12.70
N GLU A 135 2.68 0.84 -12.18
CA GLU A 135 1.38 0.59 -12.80
C GLU A 135 0.38 1.70 -12.43
N GLU A 136 -0.67 1.86 -13.23
CA GLU A 136 -1.75 2.83 -13.03
C GLU A 136 -2.52 2.55 -11.73
N GLN A 137 -2.68 1.28 -11.33
CA GLN A 137 -3.22 0.91 -10.02
C GLN A 137 -2.49 1.65 -8.89
N LYS A 138 -1.16 1.70 -8.96
CA LYS A 138 -0.29 2.34 -7.95
C LYS A 138 -0.12 3.85 -8.19
N GLY A 139 -0.94 4.43 -9.08
CA GLY A 139 -0.91 5.85 -9.45
C GLY A 139 0.41 6.33 -10.01
N SER A 140 1.19 5.46 -10.68
CA SER A 140 2.52 5.83 -11.19
C SER A 140 2.48 6.97 -12.22
N ASP A 141 1.43 6.99 -13.04
CA ASP A 141 1.11 8.09 -13.97
C ASP A 141 0.77 9.40 -13.26
N ILE A 142 -0.08 9.35 -12.21
CA ILE A 142 -0.45 10.53 -11.42
C ILE A 142 0.79 11.07 -10.70
N LEU A 143 1.61 10.18 -10.13
CA LEU A 143 2.86 10.51 -9.47
C LEU A 143 3.83 11.23 -10.41
N VAL A 144 4.13 10.65 -11.58
CA VAL A 144 5.05 11.26 -12.55
C VAL A 144 4.56 12.64 -12.97
N ALA A 145 3.24 12.81 -13.20
CA ALA A 145 2.66 14.12 -13.51
C ALA A 145 2.79 15.12 -12.34
N ALA A 146 2.66 14.65 -11.10
CA ALA A 146 2.74 15.49 -9.89
C ALA A 146 4.15 15.97 -9.57
N ILE A 147 5.19 15.17 -9.85
CA ILE A 147 6.59 15.51 -9.53
C ILE A 147 6.96 16.87 -10.09
N SER A 148 6.71 17.10 -11.38
CA SER A 148 7.01 18.39 -12.03
C SER A 148 6.38 19.62 -11.34
N LYS A 149 5.28 19.42 -10.58
CA LYS A 149 4.53 20.48 -9.92
C LYS A 149 4.97 20.74 -8.47
N PHE A 150 5.48 19.74 -7.76
CA PHE A 150 5.94 19.91 -6.37
C PHE A 150 7.46 19.94 -6.22
N ILE A 151 8.23 19.47 -7.21
CA ILE A 151 9.70 19.38 -7.11
C ILE A 151 10.40 20.76 -6.99
N GLY A 152 9.66 21.85 -7.23
CA GLY A 152 10.11 23.21 -6.92
C GLY A 152 10.27 23.48 -5.43
N MET A 153 9.57 22.74 -4.56
CA MET A 153 9.71 22.80 -3.10
C MET A 153 11.11 22.33 -2.67
N ASN A 154 11.52 22.67 -1.44
CA ASN A 154 12.77 22.15 -0.87
C ASN A 154 12.60 20.69 -0.43
N VAL A 155 12.62 19.76 -1.38
CA VAL A 155 12.34 18.34 -1.16
C VAL A 155 13.13 17.50 -2.16
N GLN A 156 13.45 16.27 -1.77
CA GLN A 156 13.99 15.23 -2.63
C GLN A 156 12.99 14.08 -2.78
N ILE A 157 13.02 13.38 -3.91
CA ILE A 157 12.22 12.18 -4.14
C ILE A 157 13.05 11.03 -4.69
N ILE A 158 12.84 9.84 -4.14
CA ILE A 158 13.48 8.59 -4.55
C ILE A 158 12.37 7.58 -4.88
N ILE A 159 12.37 7.08 -6.11
CA ILE A 159 11.37 6.15 -6.63
C ILE A 159 12.04 4.82 -6.93
N LEU A 160 11.60 3.75 -6.29
CA LEU A 160 12.05 2.38 -6.52
C LEU A 160 10.89 1.53 -7.03
N GLY A 161 11.06 0.92 -8.21
CA GLY A 161 10.00 0.07 -8.75
C GLY A 161 10.29 -0.51 -10.12
N THR A 162 9.50 -1.49 -10.52
CA THR A 162 9.51 -2.08 -11.87
C THR A 162 8.07 -2.25 -12.35
N GLY A 163 7.84 -2.27 -13.65
CA GLY A 163 6.49 -2.43 -14.19
C GLY A 163 6.41 -2.09 -15.67
N LYS A 164 5.41 -1.29 -16.06
CA LYS A 164 5.23 -0.89 -17.46
C LYS A 164 6.43 -0.06 -17.93
N LYS A 165 6.98 -0.40 -19.10
CA LYS A 165 8.19 0.23 -19.65
C LYS A 165 8.10 1.75 -19.81
N LYS A 166 6.90 2.28 -20.09
CA LYS A 166 6.66 3.73 -20.12
C LYS A 166 7.00 4.41 -18.78
N PHE A 167 6.59 3.81 -17.66
CA PHE A 167 6.83 4.37 -16.33
C PHE A 167 8.28 4.17 -15.89
N GLU A 168 8.88 3.01 -16.17
CA GLU A 168 10.31 2.79 -15.93
C GLU A 168 11.19 3.83 -16.65
N GLN A 169 10.82 4.20 -17.88
CA GLN A 169 11.53 5.22 -18.65
C GLN A 169 11.31 6.62 -18.03
N GLN A 170 10.07 6.98 -17.72
CA GLN A 170 9.75 8.27 -17.10
C GLN A 170 10.45 8.50 -15.76
N ILE A 171 10.55 7.48 -14.90
CA ILE A 171 11.23 7.65 -13.61
C ILE A 171 12.76 7.77 -13.79
N LYS A 172 13.36 7.12 -14.79
CA LYS A 172 14.79 7.27 -15.09
C LYS A 172 15.10 8.67 -15.57
N GLU A 173 14.23 9.27 -16.39
CA GLU A 173 14.39 10.63 -16.90
C GLU A 173 14.41 11.69 -15.80
N LEU A 174 13.89 11.38 -14.60
CA LEU A 174 13.91 12.30 -13.46
C LEU A 174 15.32 12.71 -13.04
N GLU A 175 16.32 11.84 -13.20
CA GLU A 175 17.71 12.18 -12.85
C GLU A 175 18.31 13.23 -13.79
N VAL A 176 17.81 13.29 -15.03
CA VAL A 176 18.22 14.28 -16.03
C VAL A 176 17.46 15.59 -15.83
N LEU A 177 16.15 15.50 -15.56
CA LEU A 177 15.28 16.67 -15.40
C LEU A 177 15.53 17.39 -14.07
N TYR A 178 15.82 16.64 -13.01
CA TYR A 178 15.96 17.15 -11.64
C TYR A 178 17.18 16.50 -10.94
N PRO A 179 18.41 16.73 -11.45
CA PRO A 179 19.61 16.04 -11.00
C PRO A 179 19.91 16.23 -9.51
N ASP A 180 19.47 17.30 -8.88
CA ASP A 180 19.73 17.53 -7.45
C ASP A 180 18.54 17.15 -6.55
N LYS A 181 17.44 16.67 -7.11
CA LYS A 181 16.19 16.47 -6.38
C LYS A 181 15.48 15.13 -6.60
N ALA A 182 15.66 14.46 -7.73
CA ALA A 182 14.90 13.25 -8.04
C ALA A 182 15.78 12.10 -8.51
N ARG A 183 15.48 10.90 -8.02
CA ARG A 183 16.13 9.65 -8.47
C ARG A 183 15.07 8.58 -8.74
N GLY A 184 15.14 7.99 -9.92
CA GLY A 184 14.33 6.82 -10.29
C GLY A 184 15.20 5.58 -10.46
N VAL A 185 14.92 4.54 -9.68
CA VAL A 185 15.60 3.25 -9.71
C VAL A 185 14.65 2.19 -10.21
N ALA A 186 14.71 1.92 -11.53
CA ALA A 186 13.85 0.95 -12.20
C ALA A 186 14.35 -0.49 -12.04
N LYS A 187 14.44 -0.99 -10.80
CA LYS A 187 14.98 -2.33 -10.48
C LYS A 187 14.25 -2.94 -9.28
N PHE A 188 14.20 -4.27 -9.23
CA PHE A 188 13.90 -4.98 -7.99
C PHE A 188 15.15 -4.96 -7.10
N ASN A 189 15.07 -4.35 -5.93
CA ASN A 189 16.21 -4.21 -5.01
C ASN A 189 15.71 -4.17 -3.56
N VAL A 190 15.67 -5.34 -2.92
CA VAL A 190 15.24 -5.48 -1.51
C VAL A 190 16.10 -4.62 -0.56
N PRO A 191 17.45 -4.69 -0.58
CA PRO A 191 18.26 -3.82 0.27
C PRO A 191 17.92 -2.32 0.15
N LEU A 192 17.72 -1.83 -1.07
CA LEU A 192 17.37 -0.42 -1.28
C LEU A 192 15.94 -0.11 -0.80
N ALA A 193 15.00 -1.04 -0.90
CA ALA A 193 13.65 -0.86 -0.37
C ALA A 193 13.67 -0.67 1.16
N HIS A 194 14.46 -1.48 1.88
CA HIS A 194 14.68 -1.30 3.32
C HIS A 194 15.36 0.03 3.63
N LYS A 195 16.43 0.40 2.89
CA LYS A 195 17.10 1.70 3.07
C LYS A 195 16.17 2.89 2.84
N ILE A 196 15.33 2.87 1.80
CA ILE A 196 14.34 3.93 1.56
C ILE A 196 13.31 3.96 2.69
N THR A 197 12.78 2.81 3.09
CA THR A 197 11.78 2.71 4.17
C THR A 197 12.33 3.23 5.50
N ALA A 198 13.60 3.00 5.80
CA ALA A 198 14.23 3.45 7.04
C ALA A 198 14.67 4.91 7.02
N ALA A 199 15.13 5.41 5.88
CA ALA A 199 15.81 6.71 5.78
C ALA A 199 14.94 7.85 5.25
N ALA A 200 13.87 7.55 4.51
CA ALA A 200 12.94 8.57 4.06
C ALA A 200 12.17 9.18 5.24
N ASP A 201 11.73 10.42 5.07
CA ASP A 201 10.84 11.09 6.02
C ASP A 201 9.39 10.74 5.74
N PHE A 202 9.07 10.66 4.44
CA PHE A 202 7.73 10.39 3.96
C PHE A 202 7.72 9.23 2.97
N MET A 203 6.67 8.42 3.00
CA MET A 203 6.41 7.37 2.00
C MET A 203 5.16 7.72 1.22
N LEU A 204 5.31 8.01 -0.07
CA LEU A 204 4.20 8.40 -0.94
C LEU A 204 3.53 7.16 -1.54
N ILE A 205 2.21 7.03 -1.32
CA ILE A 205 1.40 5.86 -1.71
C ILE A 205 0.16 6.35 -2.48
N PRO A 206 0.33 6.76 -3.75
CA PRO A 206 -0.72 7.38 -4.57
C PRO A 206 -1.61 6.34 -5.27
N SER A 207 -1.94 5.23 -4.61
CA SER A 207 -2.73 4.14 -5.22
C SER A 207 -4.14 4.62 -5.60
N ARG A 208 -4.64 4.22 -6.77
CA ARG A 208 -6.05 4.40 -7.15
C ARG A 208 -6.96 3.49 -6.35
N PHE A 209 -6.51 2.26 -6.13
CA PHE A 209 -7.16 1.26 -5.27
C PHE A 209 -6.11 0.41 -4.55
N GLU A 210 -6.34 0.13 -3.27
CA GLU A 210 -5.39 -0.58 -2.41
C GLU A 210 -6.14 -1.47 -1.41
N PRO A 211 -6.36 -2.76 -1.73
CA PRO A 211 -7.16 -3.65 -0.88
C PRO A 211 -6.76 -3.67 0.59
N CYS A 212 -5.46 -3.63 0.86
CA CYS A 212 -4.90 -3.41 2.20
C CYS A 212 -3.71 -2.46 2.14
N GLY A 213 -2.69 -2.83 1.35
CA GLY A 213 -1.40 -2.17 1.31
C GLY A 213 -0.49 -2.64 2.45
N LEU A 214 0.79 -2.90 2.15
CA LEU A 214 1.81 -3.25 3.15
C LEU A 214 2.84 -2.12 3.34
N ILE A 215 3.02 -1.28 2.33
CA ILE A 215 4.05 -0.24 2.31
C ILE A 215 3.84 0.80 3.41
N GLN A 216 2.59 1.16 3.72
CA GLN A 216 2.27 2.08 4.81
C GLN A 216 2.57 1.46 6.18
N LEU A 217 2.36 0.15 6.35
CA LEU A 217 2.65 -0.55 7.59
C LEU A 217 4.16 -0.65 7.82
N HIS A 218 4.94 -0.96 6.76
CA HIS A 218 6.40 -0.94 6.81
C HIS A 218 6.91 0.49 7.10
N ALA A 219 6.36 1.50 6.42
CA ALA A 219 6.76 2.89 6.63
C ALA A 219 6.52 3.32 8.08
N MET A 220 5.32 3.09 8.64
CA MET A 220 5.00 3.45 10.03
C MET A 220 5.91 2.73 11.03
N ARG A 221 6.19 1.43 10.82
CA ARG A 221 7.09 0.65 11.68
C ARG A 221 8.52 1.21 11.72
N TYR A 222 8.97 1.87 10.66
CA TYR A 222 10.29 2.52 10.54
C TYR A 222 10.23 4.04 10.82
N GLY A 223 9.13 4.55 11.37
CA GLY A 223 8.97 5.98 11.64
C GLY A 223 9.03 6.86 10.38
N THR A 224 8.67 6.30 9.22
CA THR A 224 8.53 7.02 7.96
C THR A 224 7.05 7.30 7.73
N ILE A 225 6.70 8.57 7.54
CA ILE A 225 5.30 9.00 7.58
C ILE A 225 4.62 8.76 6.22
N PRO A 226 3.55 7.94 6.15
CA PRO A 226 2.79 7.75 4.92
C PRO A 226 2.12 9.05 4.45
N ILE A 227 2.22 9.32 3.16
CA ILE A 227 1.37 10.24 2.41
C ILE A 227 0.58 9.37 1.43
N CYS A 228 -0.66 9.02 1.77
CA CYS A 228 -1.40 7.96 1.10
C CYS A 228 -2.69 8.48 0.43
N ALA A 229 -3.13 7.79 -0.61
CA ALA A 229 -4.47 7.99 -1.15
C ALA A 229 -5.52 7.48 -0.14
N SER A 230 -6.73 8.04 -0.20
CA SER A 230 -7.82 7.61 0.68
C SER A 230 -8.64 6.51 -0.01
N THR A 231 -8.08 5.30 -0.07
CA THR A 231 -8.72 4.09 -0.63
C THR A 231 -8.34 2.84 0.15
N GLY A 232 -9.26 1.88 0.23
CA GLY A 232 -9.10 0.57 0.85
C GLY A 232 -8.40 0.60 2.21
N GLY A 233 -7.45 -0.30 2.42
CA GLY A 233 -6.78 -0.44 3.72
C GLY A 233 -5.91 0.76 4.12
N LEU A 234 -5.62 1.70 3.22
CA LEU A 234 -4.94 2.94 3.58
C LEU A 234 -5.82 3.81 4.50
N VAL A 235 -7.14 3.77 4.32
CA VAL A 235 -8.10 4.46 5.19
C VAL A 235 -8.18 3.80 6.56
N ASP A 236 -8.11 2.47 6.63
CA ASP A 236 -8.14 1.74 7.90
C ASP A 236 -6.85 1.92 8.72
N THR A 237 -5.71 2.05 8.06
CA THR A 237 -4.38 1.98 8.71
C THR A 237 -3.72 3.33 8.96
N VAL A 238 -3.98 4.34 8.13
CA VAL A 238 -3.35 5.68 8.26
C VAL A 238 -4.37 6.68 8.81
N LYS A 239 -4.03 7.36 9.90
CA LYS A 239 -4.88 8.36 10.55
C LYS A 239 -4.35 9.76 10.24
N GLU A 240 -5.16 10.56 9.53
CA GLU A 240 -4.82 11.94 9.13
C GLU A 240 -4.30 12.77 10.32
N GLY A 241 -3.10 13.33 10.18
CA GLY A 241 -2.48 14.19 11.19
C GLY A 241 -2.03 13.47 12.46
N TYR A 242 -2.19 12.15 12.54
CA TYR A 242 -1.77 11.34 13.69
C TYR A 242 -0.67 10.35 13.30
N THR A 243 -0.87 9.59 12.22
CA THR A 243 0.12 8.65 11.67
C THR A 243 0.43 8.88 10.20
N GLY A 244 -0.14 9.91 9.57
CA GLY A 244 0.16 10.24 8.17
C GLY A 244 -0.75 11.29 7.55
N PHE A 245 -0.67 11.42 6.24
CA PHE A 245 -1.42 12.40 5.45
C PHE A 245 -2.21 11.72 4.32
N HIS A 246 -3.51 11.96 4.28
CA HIS A 246 -4.43 11.52 3.25
C HIS A 246 -4.50 12.53 2.10
N MET A 247 -4.43 12.02 0.87
CA MET A 247 -4.58 12.80 -0.36
C MET A 247 -6.04 12.96 -0.80
N GLY A 248 -6.95 12.15 -0.26
CA GLY A 248 -8.27 11.89 -0.85
C GLY A 248 -8.23 10.72 -1.83
N SER A 249 -9.41 10.25 -2.26
CA SER A 249 -9.53 9.19 -3.28
C SER A 249 -9.18 9.73 -4.66
N PHE A 250 -8.74 8.85 -5.57
CA PHE A 250 -8.45 9.18 -6.96
C PHE A 250 -9.51 8.60 -7.90
N ASN A 251 -9.53 9.07 -9.14
CA ASN A 251 -10.33 8.43 -10.18
C ASN A 251 -9.82 7.01 -10.44
N VAL A 252 -10.70 6.01 -10.28
CA VAL A 252 -10.40 4.59 -10.52
C VAL A 252 -10.15 4.28 -12.00
N GLU A 253 -10.66 5.10 -12.92
CA GLU A 253 -10.41 4.95 -14.35
C GLU A 253 -8.92 5.21 -14.66
N CYS A 254 -8.23 4.15 -15.07
CA CYS A 254 -6.79 4.18 -15.34
C CYS A 254 -6.43 4.71 -16.73
N ASP A 255 -7.40 4.89 -17.63
CA ASP A 255 -7.16 5.29 -19.02
C ASP A 255 -6.85 6.79 -19.17
N THR A 256 -7.23 7.60 -18.17
CA THR A 256 -6.95 9.04 -18.15
C THR A 256 -6.40 9.49 -16.79
N ILE A 257 -5.66 10.61 -16.80
CA ILE A 257 -5.18 11.26 -15.59
C ILE A 257 -6.11 12.43 -15.29
N ASP A 258 -6.81 12.41 -14.15
CA ASP A 258 -7.57 13.58 -13.68
C ASP A 258 -6.57 14.64 -13.14
N PRO A 259 -6.53 15.85 -13.72
CA PRO A 259 -5.68 16.93 -13.21
C PRO A 259 -5.92 17.26 -11.72
N LYS A 260 -7.12 17.00 -11.19
CA LYS A 260 -7.44 17.18 -9.77
C LYS A 260 -6.67 16.19 -8.89
N ASP A 261 -6.47 14.96 -9.33
CA ASP A 261 -5.72 13.95 -8.57
C ASP A 261 -4.24 14.29 -8.51
N VAL A 262 -3.69 14.82 -9.59
CA VAL A 262 -2.34 15.38 -9.60
C VAL A 262 -2.20 16.51 -8.55
N LEU A 263 -3.19 17.41 -8.46
CA LEU A 263 -3.19 18.48 -7.46
C LEU A 263 -3.37 17.97 -6.02
N LYS A 264 -4.07 16.85 -5.80
CA LYS A 264 -4.19 16.22 -4.49
C LYS A 264 -2.83 15.77 -3.97
N ILE A 265 -2.00 15.12 -4.81
CA ILE A 265 -0.62 14.76 -4.46
C ILE A 265 0.17 16.02 -4.07
N VAL A 266 0.17 17.05 -4.92
CA VAL A 266 0.93 18.29 -4.68
C VAL A 266 0.54 18.96 -3.36
N LYS A 267 -0.76 19.00 -3.04
CA LYS A 267 -1.25 19.58 -1.78
C LYS A 267 -0.83 18.76 -0.56
N ALA A 268 -0.91 17.43 -0.63
CA ALA A 268 -0.51 16.58 0.49
C ALA A 268 1.01 16.62 0.73
N VAL A 269 1.80 16.59 -0.34
CA VAL A 269 3.25 16.81 -0.26
C VAL A 269 3.55 18.18 0.36
N GLY A 270 2.85 19.23 -0.05
CA GLY A 270 3.01 20.56 0.56
C GLY A 270 2.73 20.59 2.06
N ARG A 271 1.70 19.87 2.53
CA ARG A 271 1.40 19.74 3.97
C ARG A 271 2.47 18.96 4.71
N ALA A 272 2.92 17.83 4.16
CA ALA A 272 3.97 17.02 4.74
C ALA A 272 5.30 17.79 4.86
N VAL A 273 5.71 18.48 3.78
CA VAL A 273 6.91 19.35 3.79
C VAL A 273 6.77 20.49 4.80
N ALA A 274 5.58 21.06 4.97
CA ALA A 274 5.35 22.11 5.96
C ALA A 274 5.42 21.60 7.42
N ALA A 275 5.14 20.31 7.66
CA ALA A 275 5.28 19.68 8.96
C ALA A 275 6.73 19.26 9.27
N TYR A 276 7.60 19.21 8.25
CA TYR A 276 8.98 18.77 8.41
C TYR A 276 9.79 19.68 9.35
N GLY A 277 10.42 19.07 10.35
CA GLY A 277 11.17 19.78 11.40
C GLY A 277 10.31 20.43 12.49
N THR A 278 9.03 20.02 12.62
CA THR A 278 8.13 20.46 13.70
C THR A 278 7.91 19.34 14.71
N ASP A 279 7.63 19.70 15.96
CA ASP A 279 7.28 18.74 17.03
C ASP A 279 6.08 17.86 16.65
N ALA A 280 5.17 18.36 15.82
CA ALA A 280 4.03 17.59 15.32
C ALA A 280 4.47 16.41 14.45
N LEU A 281 5.54 16.55 13.66
CA LEU A 281 6.07 15.44 12.88
C LEU A 281 6.76 14.42 13.79
N ASP A 282 7.49 14.87 14.81
CA ASP A 282 8.12 13.99 15.78
C ASP A 282 7.07 13.16 16.54
N GLU A 283 5.95 13.78 16.93
CA GLU A 283 4.81 13.08 17.51
C GLU A 283 4.20 12.05 16.53
N MET A 284 4.04 12.39 15.24
CA MET A 284 3.58 11.43 14.23
C MET A 284 4.52 10.23 14.09
N ILE A 285 5.85 10.44 14.14
CA ILE A 285 6.85 9.37 14.09
C ILE A 285 6.68 8.43 15.28
N GLN A 286 6.55 8.98 16.49
CA GLN A 286 6.32 8.20 17.71
C GLN A 286 5.01 7.41 17.63
N ASN A 287 3.93 8.06 17.19
CA ASN A 287 2.63 7.41 17.00
C ASN A 287 2.73 6.25 16.01
N CYS A 288 3.44 6.42 14.89
CA CYS A 288 3.66 5.38 13.90
C CYS A 288 4.38 4.16 14.48
N MET A 289 5.52 4.38 15.14
CA MET A 289 6.34 3.29 15.68
C MET A 289 5.72 2.60 16.90
N SER A 290 4.79 3.26 17.59
CA SER A 290 4.09 2.69 18.74
C SER A 290 3.00 1.67 18.38
N GLN A 291 2.60 1.61 17.10
CA GLN A 291 1.53 0.71 16.67
C GLN A 291 2.00 -0.74 16.57
N ASP A 292 1.15 -1.66 17.01
CA ASP A 292 1.32 -3.08 16.74
C ASP A 292 0.75 -3.40 15.34
N HIS A 293 1.65 -3.65 14.40
CA HIS A 293 1.33 -4.09 13.04
C HIS A 293 1.65 -5.58 12.82
N SER A 294 1.93 -6.35 13.88
CA SER A 294 2.15 -7.80 13.79
C SER A 294 0.87 -8.55 13.42
N TRP A 295 1.00 -9.84 13.10
CA TRP A 295 -0.16 -10.69 12.83
C TRP A 295 -0.96 -11.04 14.08
N LYS A 296 -0.50 -10.70 15.30
CA LYS A 296 -1.19 -11.05 16.55
C LYS A 296 -2.61 -10.51 16.63
N GLY A 297 -2.82 -9.26 16.21
CA GLY A 297 -4.15 -8.63 16.16
C GLY A 297 -5.04 -9.28 15.10
N PRO A 298 -4.67 -9.17 13.81
CA PRO A 298 -5.43 -9.75 12.71
C PRO A 298 -5.76 -11.23 12.86
N ALA A 299 -4.84 -12.06 13.36
CA ALA A 299 -5.06 -13.49 13.55
C ALA A 299 -6.24 -13.78 14.50
N LYS A 300 -6.45 -12.95 15.53
CA LYS A 300 -7.60 -13.08 16.44
C LYS A 300 -8.92 -12.74 15.74
N GLU A 301 -8.91 -11.77 14.83
CA GLU A 301 -10.09 -11.45 14.02
C GLU A 301 -10.42 -12.59 13.05
N TRP A 302 -9.40 -13.17 12.40
CA TRP A 302 -9.56 -14.35 11.55
C TRP A 302 -10.12 -15.54 12.34
N GLU A 303 -9.54 -15.85 13.49
CA GLU A 303 -10.01 -16.93 14.37
C GLU A 303 -11.47 -16.75 14.76
N ALA A 304 -11.85 -15.54 15.20
CA ALA A 304 -13.23 -15.24 15.58
C ALA A 304 -14.22 -15.49 14.44
N VAL A 305 -13.86 -15.11 13.20
CA VAL A 305 -14.69 -15.38 12.02
C VAL A 305 -14.79 -16.88 11.76
N LEU A 306 -13.68 -17.62 11.80
CA LEU A 306 -13.66 -19.06 11.53
C LEU A 306 -14.46 -19.85 12.57
N LEU A 307 -14.34 -19.51 13.85
CA LEU A 307 -15.14 -20.12 14.93
C LEU A 307 -16.62 -19.82 14.77
N SER A 308 -16.99 -18.65 14.22
CA SER A 308 -18.38 -18.29 13.97
C SER A 308 -19.09 -19.18 12.94
N LEU A 309 -18.35 -20.00 12.17
CA LEU A 309 -18.92 -20.96 11.22
C LEU A 309 -19.59 -22.16 11.91
N GLY A 310 -19.40 -22.35 13.22
CA GLY A 310 -20.16 -23.32 14.01
C GLY A 310 -19.87 -24.79 13.70
N VAL A 311 -18.72 -25.09 13.10
CA VAL A 311 -18.27 -26.47 12.85
C VAL A 311 -18.11 -27.21 14.18
N SER A 312 -18.69 -28.41 14.29
CA SER A 312 -18.65 -29.19 15.52
C SER A 312 -17.22 -29.58 15.90
N GLY A 313 -16.83 -29.33 17.15
CA GLY A 313 -15.50 -29.64 17.67
C GLY A 313 -14.44 -28.58 17.37
N SER A 314 -14.83 -27.41 16.84
CA SER A 314 -13.93 -26.27 16.71
C SER A 314 -13.56 -25.69 18.07
N GLU A 315 -12.26 -25.45 18.27
CA GLU A 315 -11.70 -24.82 19.46
C GLU A 315 -10.77 -23.67 19.02
N PRO A 316 -10.58 -22.63 19.86
CA PRO A 316 -9.56 -21.62 19.60
C PRO A 316 -8.17 -22.26 19.43
N GLY A 317 -7.37 -21.67 18.56
CA GLY A 317 -5.97 -21.99 18.40
C GLY A 317 -5.16 -21.68 19.66
N ILE A 318 -3.95 -22.22 19.70
CA ILE A 318 -2.98 -21.95 20.75
C ILE A 318 -2.20 -20.68 20.38
N GLU A 319 -2.09 -19.72 21.29
CA GLU A 319 -1.24 -18.54 21.07
C GLU A 319 0.21 -18.99 20.85
N GLY A 320 0.78 -18.59 19.72
CA GLY A 320 2.16 -18.87 19.35
C GLY A 320 2.89 -17.60 18.93
N ASP A 321 4.22 -17.70 18.83
CA ASP A 321 5.02 -16.64 18.26
C ASP A 321 4.85 -16.59 16.74
N GLU A 322 4.96 -15.38 16.18
CA GLU A 322 4.95 -15.20 14.72
C GLU A 322 6.23 -15.84 14.15
N ILE A 323 6.06 -16.84 13.28
CA ILE A 323 7.17 -17.51 12.62
C ILE A 323 7.18 -17.01 11.18
N GLY A 324 8.18 -16.21 10.82
CA GLY A 324 8.41 -15.82 9.42
C GLY A 324 8.61 -17.06 8.53
N PRO A 325 8.36 -16.97 7.21
CA PRO A 325 8.59 -18.08 6.31
C PRO A 325 10.04 -18.57 6.46
N LEU A 326 10.23 -19.88 6.69
CA LEU A 326 11.55 -20.50 6.75
C LEU A 326 12.28 -20.20 5.43
N SER A 327 13.31 -19.36 5.51
CA SER A 327 14.14 -18.92 4.38
C SER A 327 14.89 -20.07 3.73
#